data_AF-A0A4Q2QRG5-F1
#
_entry.id   AF-A0A4Q2QRG5-F1
#
_cell.length_a   1.000
_cell.length_b   1.000
_cell.length_c   1.000
_cell.angle_alpha   90.00
_cell.angle_beta   90.00
_cell.angle_gamma   90.00
#
_symmetry.space_group_name_H-M   'P 1'
#
loop_
_entity.id
_entity.type
_entity.pdbx_description
1 polymer ?
#
loop_
_entity_poly.entity_id
_entity_poly.type
_entity_poly.pdbx_seq_one_letter_code
_entity_poly.pdbx_strand_id
1 'polypeptide(L)'
;REIITQWRETDLQFIQRILSEVGIYWRTEMDDVCGLDTYIFADSQLNYRFDVRLPYREPSGLFDGAAESVWDVRTWHRIVTGTVATRDYNYRTATTPMDATVSVRSDAVTTGEHYRYAAPYREAGDDSDPEPETESGAFYARLHHERELNKSVRIHLFSNASVLSPGQVLEPQGDVIAALKEGVILTLVTFRGARDSRLHVSVRGMPYTERYCFRPREVSRPEIHGTLPARIESREKNDIYAHLDDQGRYRVRLDFDRNDAEQGFAYLWLRMAKPYAGETYGWHTPLTDGTEVSIAYSNGDIDLPYISHALHDSRHPDPVTRDNHTRNVLRTPANNKLRMEDKRGEEHVKLATEYGKTQLNSGHLVDAQEQPRGKGFELRTDEHGVIRVAKGLFVTADGQQKAAGGVLDMSTALREIDVCLRQLQQLEMAAEQAQALKADIDSQIQMFEQRL
;
A
#
# COMPACT_ATOMS: atom_id res chain seq x y z
N ARG A 1 -5.72 9.74 11.61
CA ARG A 1 -5.82 8.85 10.42
C ARG A 1 -5.91 9.66 9.11
N GLU A 2 -5.71 9.07 7.91
CA GLU A 2 -5.96 9.77 6.60
C GLU A 2 -7.34 9.51 6.02
N ILE A 3 -7.87 8.31 6.28
CA ILE A 3 -9.18 7.85 5.83
C ILE A 3 -9.80 7.03 6.95
N ILE A 4 -11.13 7.06 7.00
CA ILE A 4 -11.95 6.22 7.86
C ILE A 4 -13.05 5.65 6.97
N THR A 5 -13.04 4.34 6.76
CA THR A 5 -13.95 3.67 5.84
C THR A 5 -15.06 2.96 6.60
N GLN A 6 -16.31 3.15 6.15
CA GLN A 6 -17.45 2.32 6.53
C GLN A 6 -17.63 1.21 5.49
N TRP A 7 -17.40 -0.06 5.86
CA TRP A 7 -17.44 -1.17 4.90
C TRP A 7 -18.37 -2.30 5.36
N ARG A 8 -19.46 -2.52 4.61
CA ARG A 8 -20.44 -3.60 4.82
C ARG A 8 -20.95 -3.70 6.26
N GLU A 9 -21.08 -2.55 6.91
CA GLU A 9 -21.54 -2.43 8.29
C GLU A 9 -22.66 -1.38 8.36
N THR A 10 -23.63 -1.60 9.25
CA THR A 10 -24.66 -0.60 9.54
C THR A 10 -24.05 0.61 10.24
N ASP A 11 -24.72 1.76 10.19
CA ASP A 11 -24.24 2.99 10.85
C ASP A 11 -23.97 2.79 12.35
N LEU A 12 -24.80 2.01 13.05
CA LEU A 12 -24.58 1.69 14.46
C LEU A 12 -23.31 0.87 14.68
N GLN A 13 -23.04 -0.12 13.83
CA GLN A 13 -21.82 -0.94 13.92
C GLN A 13 -20.59 -0.09 13.65
N PHE A 14 -20.65 0.80 12.66
CA PHE A 14 -19.59 1.75 12.35
C PHE A 14 -19.29 2.66 13.55
N ILE A 15 -20.31 3.30 14.12
CA ILE A 15 -20.15 4.17 15.29
C ILE A 15 -19.55 3.39 16.46
N GLN A 16 -20.10 2.21 16.79
CA GLN A 16 -19.58 1.37 17.87
C GLN A 16 -18.13 0.97 17.65
N ARG A 17 -17.76 0.64 16.41
CA ARG A 17 -16.40 0.28 16.05
C ARG A 17 -15.45 1.46 16.25
N ILE A 18 -15.75 2.62 15.67
CA ILE A 18 -14.90 3.82 15.78
C ILE A 18 -14.73 4.25 17.24
N LEU A 19 -15.82 4.31 18.01
CA LEU A 19 -15.76 4.63 19.44
C LEU A 19 -14.91 3.62 20.21
N SER A 20 -15.04 2.33 19.88
CA SER A 20 -14.18 1.32 20.48
C SER A 20 -12.71 1.55 20.10
N GLU A 21 -12.39 1.84 18.85
CA GLU A 21 -11.00 1.99 18.40
C GLU A 21 -10.26 3.11 19.14
N VAL A 22 -10.96 4.20 19.48
CA VAL A 22 -10.38 5.34 20.24
C VAL A 22 -10.71 5.30 21.74
N GLY A 23 -11.35 4.23 22.22
CA GLY A 23 -11.57 4.03 23.66
C GLY A 23 -12.67 4.88 24.29
N ILE A 24 -13.57 5.43 23.49
CA ILE A 24 -14.72 6.21 23.94
C ILE A 24 -15.84 5.25 24.34
N TYR A 25 -16.28 5.34 25.58
CA TYR A 25 -17.52 4.71 26.04
C TYR A 25 -18.68 5.71 25.96
N TRP A 26 -19.91 5.23 26.12
CA TRP A 26 -21.06 6.11 26.30
C TRP A 26 -21.94 5.64 27.45
N ARG A 27 -22.63 6.60 28.06
CA ARG A 27 -23.72 6.35 29.01
C ARG A 27 -24.95 7.10 28.57
N THR A 28 -26.10 6.63 29.02
CA THR A 28 -27.40 7.28 28.77
C THR A 28 -27.91 7.93 30.05
N GLU A 29 -28.59 9.06 29.91
CA GLU A 29 -29.24 9.77 30.99
C GLU A 29 -30.57 10.33 30.49
N MET A 30 -31.62 10.25 31.30
CA MET A 30 -32.87 10.92 31.00
C MET A 30 -32.72 12.40 31.36
N ASP A 31 -32.94 13.28 30.39
CA ASP A 31 -33.11 14.71 30.67
C ASP A 31 -34.56 14.93 31.13
N ASP A 32 -34.76 15.11 32.43
CA ASP A 32 -36.09 15.31 33.03
C ASP A 32 -36.77 16.61 32.56
N VAL A 33 -36.01 17.59 32.07
CA VAL A 33 -36.57 18.86 31.57
C VAL A 33 -37.10 18.68 30.15
N CYS A 34 -36.32 18.03 29.29
CA CYS A 34 -36.68 17.82 27.89
C CYS A 34 -37.53 16.56 27.66
N GLY A 35 -37.52 15.61 28.61
CA GLY A 35 -38.14 14.29 28.46
C GLY A 35 -37.46 13.41 27.40
N LEU A 36 -36.17 13.61 27.17
CA LEU A 36 -35.40 12.93 26.12
C LEU A 36 -34.24 12.12 26.71
N ASP A 37 -33.97 10.97 26.09
CA ASP A 37 -32.76 10.20 26.35
C ASP A 37 -31.53 10.92 25.76
N THR A 38 -30.58 11.27 26.63
CA THR A 38 -29.31 11.89 26.28
C THR A 38 -28.21 10.86 26.27
N TYR A 39 -27.44 10.81 25.18
CA TYR A 39 -26.25 9.96 25.05
C TYR A 39 -25.00 10.80 25.30
N ILE A 40 -24.21 10.40 26.29
CA ILE A 40 -22.99 11.10 26.70
C ILE A 40 -21.80 10.22 26.31
N PHE A 41 -21.02 10.68 25.33
CA PHE A 41 -19.76 10.07 24.93
C PHE A 41 -18.61 10.60 25.78
N ALA A 42 -17.79 9.70 26.31
CA ALA A 42 -16.69 10.06 27.19
C ALA A 42 -15.53 9.06 27.10
N ASP A 43 -14.34 9.53 27.46
CA ASP A 43 -13.09 8.79 27.44
C ASP A 43 -12.28 8.93 28.75
N SER A 44 -12.87 9.59 29.75
CA SER A 44 -12.24 9.91 31.03
C SER A 44 -13.16 9.58 32.21
N GLN A 45 -12.59 9.27 33.37
CA GLN A 45 -13.34 9.03 34.61
C GLN A 45 -14.08 10.27 35.14
N LEU A 46 -13.72 11.48 34.69
CA LEU A 46 -14.40 12.73 35.06
C LEU A 46 -15.88 12.74 34.66
N ASN A 47 -16.27 11.89 33.71
CA ASN A 47 -17.65 11.79 33.21
C ASN A 47 -18.47 10.69 33.91
N TYR A 48 -17.90 10.04 34.93
CA TYR A 48 -18.65 9.17 35.82
C TYR A 48 -19.56 9.98 36.74
N ARG A 49 -20.66 9.34 37.15
CA ARG A 49 -21.58 9.90 38.13
C ARG A 49 -21.24 9.35 39.51
N PHE A 50 -20.66 10.20 40.35
CA PHE A 50 -20.32 9.90 41.73
C PHE A 50 -21.53 10.11 42.66
N ASP A 51 -21.29 9.99 43.97
CA ASP A 51 -22.27 10.19 45.05
C ASP A 51 -23.42 9.18 45.12
N VAL A 52 -23.26 8.00 44.50
CA VAL A 52 -24.21 6.88 44.65
C VAL A 52 -23.85 6.07 45.90
N ARG A 53 -24.37 6.49 47.06
CA ARG A 53 -24.06 5.90 48.37
C ARG A 53 -25.19 4.99 48.84
N LEU A 54 -24.90 3.69 48.94
CA LEU A 54 -25.85 2.69 49.44
C LEU A 54 -25.24 1.88 50.59
N PRO A 55 -25.98 1.56 51.66
CA PRO A 55 -25.50 0.67 52.72
C PRO A 55 -25.19 -0.73 52.18
N TYR A 56 -24.04 -1.28 52.56
CA TYR A 56 -23.72 -2.70 52.35
C TYR A 56 -24.34 -3.52 53.47
N ARG A 57 -25.40 -4.29 53.16
CA ARG A 57 -26.16 -5.02 54.16
C ARG A 57 -26.89 -6.23 53.55
N GLU A 58 -26.61 -7.41 54.10
CA GLU A 58 -27.36 -8.63 53.74
C GLU A 58 -28.83 -8.52 54.18
N PRO A 59 -29.80 -8.81 53.29
CA PRO A 59 -31.21 -8.89 53.65
C PRO A 59 -31.43 -10.00 54.68
N SER A 60 -31.99 -9.67 55.84
CA SER A 60 -32.28 -10.66 56.89
C SER A 60 -33.75 -11.07 56.86
N GLY A 61 -34.05 -12.31 56.46
CA GLY A 61 -35.41 -12.85 56.48
C GLY A 61 -36.37 -12.08 55.56
N LEU A 62 -37.51 -11.62 56.10
CA LEU A 62 -38.52 -10.83 55.37
C LEU A 62 -38.29 -9.30 55.47
N PHE A 63 -37.24 -8.85 56.16
CA PHE A 63 -37.01 -7.44 56.47
C PHE A 63 -35.70 -6.96 55.81
N ASP A 64 -35.81 -6.06 54.84
CA ASP A 64 -34.68 -5.41 54.16
C ASP A 64 -34.33 -4.04 54.76
N GLY A 65 -34.90 -3.69 55.91
CA GLY A 65 -34.63 -2.41 56.58
C GLY A 65 -35.34 -1.20 55.99
N ALA A 66 -36.21 -1.39 54.98
CA ALA A 66 -36.90 -0.32 54.24
C ALA A 66 -35.96 0.73 53.58
N ALA A 67 -34.67 0.42 53.50
CA ALA A 67 -33.65 1.25 52.86
C ALA A 67 -33.08 0.50 51.65
N GLU A 68 -32.79 1.24 50.58
CA GLU A 68 -32.06 0.70 49.45
C GLU A 68 -30.66 0.26 49.91
N SER A 69 -30.18 -0.90 49.47
CA SER A 69 -28.92 -1.49 49.92
C SER A 69 -28.26 -2.35 48.85
N VAL A 70 -27.03 -2.78 49.11
CA VAL A 70 -26.25 -3.70 48.26
C VAL A 70 -25.75 -4.90 49.06
N TRP A 71 -25.75 -6.09 48.46
CA TRP A 71 -25.43 -7.36 49.13
C TRP A 71 -25.01 -8.47 48.15
N ASP A 72 -24.65 -9.67 48.67
CA ASP A 72 -24.18 -10.85 47.92
C ASP A 72 -23.15 -10.50 46.85
N VAL A 73 -22.04 -9.94 47.32
CA VAL A 73 -20.95 -9.44 46.47
C VAL A 73 -20.04 -10.60 46.08
N ARG A 74 -19.76 -10.69 44.78
CA ARG A 74 -18.87 -11.68 44.19
C ARG A 74 -17.78 -11.00 43.40
N THR A 75 -16.55 -11.43 43.60
CA THR A 75 -15.37 -10.89 42.93
C THR A 75 -14.65 -11.98 42.15
N TRP A 76 -14.20 -11.65 40.95
CA TRP A 76 -13.33 -12.50 40.15
C TRP A 76 -12.07 -11.74 39.80
N HIS A 77 -10.92 -12.35 40.08
CA HIS A 77 -9.61 -11.81 39.75
C HIS A 77 -9.01 -12.61 38.60
N ARG A 78 -8.37 -11.92 37.66
CA ARG A 78 -7.66 -12.51 36.52
C ARG A 78 -6.28 -11.89 36.42
N ILE A 79 -5.28 -12.72 36.13
CA ILE A 79 -3.98 -12.25 35.68
C ILE A 79 -4.16 -11.69 34.27
N VAL A 80 -3.65 -10.49 34.04
CA VAL A 80 -3.77 -9.77 32.76
C VAL A 80 -2.39 -9.38 32.23
N THR A 81 -2.34 -8.87 31.00
CA THR A 81 -1.10 -8.45 30.34
C THR A 81 -0.37 -7.37 31.15
N GLY A 82 0.96 -7.45 31.22
CA GLY A 82 1.81 -6.46 31.93
C GLY A 82 2.23 -5.26 31.09
N THR A 83 2.52 -5.47 29.81
CA THR A 83 2.89 -4.40 28.87
C THR A 83 2.19 -4.60 27.53
N VAL A 84 1.89 -3.50 26.84
CA VAL A 84 1.46 -3.54 25.43
C VAL A 84 2.50 -2.82 24.59
N ALA A 85 3.00 -3.51 23.57
CA ALA A 85 3.94 -2.97 22.60
C ALA A 85 3.25 -2.85 21.24
N THR A 86 3.38 -1.70 20.59
CA THR A 86 2.86 -1.44 19.25
C THR A 86 3.98 -1.12 18.28
N ARG A 87 3.91 -1.64 17.05
CA ARG A 87 4.80 -1.29 15.95
C ARG A 87 4.02 -1.09 14.65
N ASP A 88 4.40 -0.08 13.87
CA ASP A 88 3.87 0.12 12.53
C ASP A 88 4.94 0.64 11.54
N TYR A 89 4.58 0.74 10.26
CA TYR A 89 5.41 1.23 9.18
C TYR A 89 4.69 2.31 8.38
N ASN A 90 5.22 3.53 8.42
CA ASN A 90 4.82 4.60 7.52
C ASN A 90 5.85 4.80 6.43
N TYR A 91 5.46 4.53 5.19
CA TYR A 91 6.35 4.68 4.05
C TYR A 91 6.83 6.11 3.79
N ARG A 92 6.13 7.13 4.30
CA ARG A 92 6.53 8.54 4.17
C ARG A 92 7.71 8.89 5.07
N THR A 93 7.87 8.13 6.15
CA THR A 93 8.95 8.26 7.15
C THR A 93 9.61 6.89 7.38
N ALA A 94 9.94 6.20 6.27
CA ALA A 94 10.32 4.78 6.27
C ALA A 94 11.55 4.42 7.13
N THR A 95 12.39 5.40 7.47
CA THR A 95 13.60 5.22 8.30
C THR A 95 13.33 5.36 9.81
N THR A 96 12.13 5.80 10.20
CA THR A 96 11.78 6.03 11.60
C THR A 96 10.94 4.86 12.11
N PRO A 97 11.47 4.02 13.02
CA PRO A 97 10.67 2.97 13.66
C PRO A 97 9.49 3.58 14.42
N MET A 98 8.30 3.02 14.25
CA MET A 98 7.09 3.50 14.93
C MET A 98 6.73 2.57 16.09
N ASP A 99 7.72 2.35 16.96
CA ASP A 99 7.62 1.48 18.13
C ASP A 99 7.17 2.31 19.36
N ALA A 100 6.26 1.78 20.16
CA ALA A 100 5.87 2.33 21.45
C ALA A 100 5.52 1.20 22.42
N THR A 101 5.92 1.30 23.70
CA THR A 101 5.62 0.28 24.71
C THR A 101 5.08 0.92 25.98
N VAL A 102 3.85 0.57 26.36
CA VAL A 102 3.17 1.18 27.51
C VAL A 102 2.82 0.15 28.57
N SER A 103 3.05 0.53 29.83
CA SER A 103 2.55 -0.16 31.04
C SER A 103 1.93 0.88 31.98
N VAL A 104 0.61 0.97 31.95
CA VAL A 104 -0.18 1.78 32.89
C VAL A 104 -0.04 1.24 34.31
N ARG A 105 0.31 2.14 35.24
CA ARG A 105 0.47 1.80 36.65
C ARG A 105 -0.85 1.28 37.24
N SER A 106 -0.85 0.06 37.77
CA SER A 106 -2.02 -0.54 38.40
C SER A 106 -1.61 -1.44 39.58
N ASP A 107 -2.57 -1.79 40.42
CA ASP A 107 -2.38 -2.74 41.52
C ASP A 107 -2.77 -4.18 41.10
N ALA A 108 -3.08 -4.38 39.81
CA ALA A 108 -3.42 -5.68 39.27
C ALA A 108 -2.19 -6.60 39.19
N VAL A 109 -2.42 -7.91 39.29
CA VAL A 109 -1.38 -8.90 39.02
C VAL A 109 -1.24 -9.03 37.51
N THR A 110 -0.10 -8.57 36.97
CA THR A 110 0.15 -8.56 35.54
C THR A 110 1.38 -9.40 35.15
N THR A 111 1.39 -9.90 33.92
CA THR A 111 2.52 -10.67 33.37
C THR A 111 2.56 -10.63 31.85
N GLY A 112 3.75 -10.82 31.28
CA GLY A 112 3.96 -10.91 29.84
C GLY A 112 3.72 -9.61 29.08
N GLU A 113 3.90 -9.70 27.77
CA GLU A 113 3.75 -8.61 26.80
C GLU A 113 2.73 -8.99 25.73
N HIS A 114 1.89 -8.04 25.33
CA HIS A 114 1.06 -8.14 24.14
C HIS A 114 1.60 -7.24 23.04
N TYR A 115 2.24 -7.85 22.04
CA TYR A 115 2.78 -7.16 20.87
C TYR A 115 1.74 -7.06 19.75
N ARG A 116 1.56 -5.85 19.19
CA ARG A 116 0.64 -5.57 18.08
C ARG A 116 1.39 -4.88 16.94
N TYR A 117 1.27 -5.44 15.74
CA TYR A 117 1.82 -4.86 14.51
C TYR A 117 0.69 -4.31 13.62
N ALA A 118 0.96 -3.19 12.93
CA ALA A 118 0.06 -2.56 11.97
C ALA A 118 -1.26 -2.03 12.58
N ALA A 119 -1.16 -1.20 13.62
CA ALA A 119 -2.31 -0.48 14.18
C ALA A 119 -2.44 0.92 13.54
N PRO A 120 -3.61 1.57 13.56
CA PRO A 120 -3.93 2.74 12.72
C PRO A 120 -3.33 4.06 13.22
N TYR A 121 -2.01 4.19 13.26
CA TYR A 121 -1.31 5.41 13.67
C TYR A 121 -0.23 5.83 12.67
N ARG A 122 0.26 7.07 12.82
CA ARG A 122 1.26 7.67 11.91
C ARG A 122 2.49 8.18 12.62
N GLU A 123 2.41 8.25 13.93
CA GLU A 123 3.42 8.77 14.83
C GLU A 123 3.48 7.82 16.02
N ALA A 124 4.69 7.51 16.47
CA ALA A 124 4.87 6.63 17.62
C ALA A 124 4.25 7.23 18.90
N GLY A 125 4.35 8.55 19.07
CA GLY A 125 3.97 9.25 20.30
C GLY A 125 5.01 9.07 21.40
N ASP A 126 4.87 9.85 22.48
CA ASP A 126 5.68 9.69 23.69
C ASP A 126 5.07 8.60 24.58
N ASP A 127 5.76 7.45 24.70
CA ASP A 127 5.33 6.34 25.54
C ASP A 127 5.67 6.50 27.03
N SER A 128 6.36 7.59 27.38
CA SER A 128 6.62 8.00 28.76
C SER A 128 5.57 8.98 29.31
N ASP A 129 4.82 9.65 28.44
CA ASP A 129 3.75 10.58 28.84
C ASP A 129 2.56 9.80 29.40
N PRO A 130 2.03 10.14 30.60
CA PRO A 130 0.81 9.55 31.10
C PRO A 130 -0.41 9.84 30.21
N GLU A 131 -0.39 10.84 29.35
CA GLU A 131 -1.43 11.20 28.37
C GLU A 131 -0.85 11.34 26.95
N PRO A 132 -0.51 10.21 26.29
CA PRO A 132 0.11 10.24 24.97
C PRO A 132 -0.78 10.91 23.91
N GLU A 133 -0.15 11.39 22.84
CA GLU A 133 -0.83 12.10 21.76
C GLU A 133 -1.94 11.24 21.13
N THR A 134 -3.11 11.83 20.92
CA THR A 134 -4.30 11.11 20.43
C THR A 134 -4.03 10.41 19.10
N GLU A 135 -4.44 9.14 18.99
CA GLU A 135 -4.19 8.26 17.84
C GLU A 135 -2.70 7.99 17.49
N SER A 136 -1.77 8.22 18.43
CA SER A 136 -0.38 7.73 18.32
C SER A 136 -0.25 6.25 18.67
N GLY A 137 0.91 5.65 18.39
CA GLY A 137 1.25 4.30 18.83
C GLY A 137 1.14 4.12 20.36
N ALA A 138 1.72 5.05 21.11
CA ALA A 138 1.66 5.11 22.57
C ALA A 138 0.21 5.23 23.08
N PHE A 139 -0.63 6.04 22.43
CA PHE A 139 -2.06 6.14 22.75
C PHE A 139 -2.77 4.80 22.59
N TYR A 140 -2.59 4.10 21.47
CA TYR A 140 -3.22 2.78 21.27
C TYR A 140 -2.64 1.73 22.22
N ALA A 141 -1.33 1.73 22.47
CA ALA A 141 -0.70 0.84 23.44
C ALA A 141 -1.30 1.03 24.84
N ARG A 142 -1.45 2.29 25.29
CA ARG A 142 -2.13 2.64 26.54
C ARG A 142 -3.57 2.15 26.55
N LEU A 143 -4.36 2.47 25.53
CA LEU A 143 -5.76 2.08 25.42
C LEU A 143 -5.95 0.57 25.52
N HIS A 144 -5.11 -0.20 24.83
CA HIS A 144 -5.17 -1.67 24.89
C HIS A 144 -4.74 -2.20 26.26
N HIS A 145 -3.75 -1.58 26.91
CA HIS A 145 -3.37 -1.98 28.26
C HIS A 145 -4.50 -1.69 29.27
N GLU A 146 -5.14 -0.52 29.19
CA GLU A 146 -6.30 -0.17 30.04
C GLU A 146 -7.45 -1.16 29.85
N ARG A 147 -7.71 -1.62 28.62
CA ARG A 147 -8.70 -2.68 28.35
C ARG A 147 -8.38 -4.00 29.02
N GLU A 148 -7.09 -4.38 29.06
CA GLU A 148 -6.68 -5.57 29.81
C GLU A 148 -6.84 -5.35 31.31
N LEU A 149 -6.46 -4.19 31.83
CA LEU A 149 -6.67 -3.82 33.22
C LEU A 149 -8.15 -3.82 33.64
N ASN A 150 -9.07 -3.37 32.78
CA ASN A 150 -10.53 -3.46 33.05
C ASN A 150 -11.03 -4.91 33.19
N LYS A 151 -10.28 -5.93 32.73
CA LYS A 151 -10.60 -7.34 32.89
C LYS A 151 -10.00 -7.97 34.16
N SER A 152 -9.09 -7.27 34.83
CA SER A 152 -8.33 -7.79 35.97
C SER A 152 -9.24 -8.14 37.15
N VAL A 153 -10.22 -7.30 37.45
CA VAL A 153 -11.19 -7.51 38.54
C VAL A 153 -12.60 -7.25 38.03
N ARG A 154 -13.49 -8.21 38.28
CA ARG A 154 -14.94 -8.05 38.04
C ARG A 154 -15.68 -8.18 39.35
N ILE A 155 -16.64 -7.29 39.55
CA ILE A 155 -17.51 -7.28 40.72
C ILE A 155 -18.94 -7.53 40.24
N HIS A 156 -19.65 -8.41 40.93
CA HIS A 156 -21.08 -8.61 40.80
C HIS A 156 -21.72 -8.46 42.18
N LEU A 157 -22.86 -7.80 42.25
CA LEU A 157 -23.62 -7.64 43.48
C LEU A 157 -25.11 -7.51 43.18
N PHE A 158 -25.93 -7.69 44.21
CA PHE A 158 -27.36 -7.44 44.14
C PHE A 158 -27.74 -6.16 44.87
N SER A 159 -28.84 -5.55 44.44
CA SER A 159 -29.45 -4.37 45.04
C SER A 159 -30.97 -4.38 44.87
N ASN A 160 -31.65 -3.52 45.61
CA ASN A 160 -33.05 -3.14 45.43
C ASN A 160 -33.20 -1.68 44.95
N ALA A 161 -32.10 -0.96 44.68
CA ALA A 161 -32.11 0.45 44.33
C ALA A 161 -32.53 0.71 42.88
N SER A 162 -33.58 1.51 42.65
CA SER A 162 -34.10 1.75 41.29
C SER A 162 -33.27 2.74 40.47
N VAL A 163 -32.44 3.55 41.13
CA VAL A 163 -31.69 4.67 40.53
C VAL A 163 -30.34 4.25 39.91
N LEU A 164 -29.99 2.96 40.01
CA LEU A 164 -28.69 2.47 39.55
C LEU A 164 -28.61 2.43 38.02
N SER A 165 -27.57 3.04 37.44
CA SER A 165 -27.37 3.07 35.99
C SER A 165 -25.90 2.83 35.63
N PRO A 166 -25.59 2.25 34.46
CA PRO A 166 -24.22 2.20 33.96
C PRO A 166 -23.59 3.59 33.91
N GLY A 167 -22.29 3.68 34.23
CA GLY A 167 -21.54 4.93 34.32
C GLY A 167 -21.61 5.64 35.68
N GLN A 168 -22.36 5.10 36.64
CA GLN A 168 -22.29 5.53 38.05
C GLN A 168 -21.12 4.86 38.79
N VAL A 169 -20.61 5.54 39.80
CA VAL A 169 -19.68 5.01 40.80
C VAL A 169 -20.46 4.74 42.08
N LEU A 170 -20.71 3.46 42.34
CA LEU A 170 -21.33 3.02 43.58
C LEU A 170 -20.29 3.04 44.71
N GLU A 171 -20.61 3.72 45.81
CA GLU A 171 -19.80 3.84 47.02
C GLU A 171 -20.53 3.18 48.19
N PRO A 172 -20.34 1.86 48.42
CA PRO A 172 -21.03 1.17 49.50
C PRO A 172 -20.62 1.72 50.87
N GLN A 173 -21.58 1.86 51.77
CA GLN A 173 -21.38 2.41 53.12
C GLN A 173 -21.40 1.31 54.19
N GLY A 174 -20.69 1.52 55.30
CA GLY A 174 -20.62 0.58 56.43
C GLY A 174 -19.38 -0.30 56.42
N ASP A 175 -19.49 -1.52 56.94
CA ASP A 175 -18.39 -2.49 56.99
C ASP A 175 -18.24 -3.21 55.64
N VAL A 176 -17.55 -2.56 54.70
CA VAL A 176 -17.42 -3.03 53.33
C VAL A 176 -16.19 -3.93 53.14
N ILE A 177 -16.35 -4.97 52.32
CA ILE A 177 -15.22 -5.83 51.93
C ILE A 177 -14.17 -5.04 51.14
N ALA A 178 -12.92 -5.50 51.17
CA ALA A 178 -11.79 -4.81 50.54
C ALA A 178 -12.02 -4.45 49.07
N ALA A 179 -12.72 -5.31 48.31
CA ALA A 179 -13.00 -5.10 46.90
C ALA A 179 -13.96 -3.93 46.59
N LEU A 180 -14.67 -3.41 47.59
CA LEU A 180 -15.63 -2.31 47.44
C LEU A 180 -15.11 -0.98 47.99
N LYS A 181 -13.94 -0.96 48.64
CA LYS A 181 -13.43 0.22 49.35
C LYS A 181 -13.21 1.44 48.46
N GLU A 182 -12.71 1.20 47.25
CA GLU A 182 -12.45 2.25 46.27
C GLU A 182 -13.71 2.65 45.47
N GLY A 183 -14.85 1.99 45.71
CA GLY A 183 -16.06 2.15 44.90
C GLY A 183 -16.08 1.23 43.66
N VAL A 184 -17.26 1.16 43.02
CA VAL A 184 -17.51 0.26 41.88
C VAL A 184 -18.10 1.03 40.72
N ILE A 185 -17.41 1.04 39.58
CA ILE A 185 -17.95 1.54 38.32
C ILE A 185 -18.97 0.54 37.78
N LEU A 186 -20.21 0.99 37.60
CA LEU A 186 -21.28 0.15 37.07
C LEU A 186 -21.19 0.06 35.55
N THR A 187 -21.01 -1.14 35.02
CA THR A 187 -20.91 -1.40 33.56
C THR A 187 -22.12 -2.13 33.00
N LEU A 188 -22.88 -2.83 33.85
CA LEU A 188 -24.15 -3.44 33.50
C LEU A 188 -25.07 -3.44 34.72
N VAL A 189 -26.28 -2.93 34.54
CA VAL A 189 -27.35 -3.01 35.54
C VAL A 189 -28.54 -3.73 34.91
N THR A 190 -29.07 -4.72 35.59
CA THR A 190 -30.23 -5.51 35.13
C THR A 190 -31.33 -5.44 36.17
N PHE A 191 -32.49 -4.95 35.76
CA PHE A 191 -33.67 -4.84 36.58
C PHE A 191 -34.62 -5.99 36.31
N ARG A 192 -35.16 -6.59 37.37
CA ARG A 192 -36.26 -7.56 37.32
C ARG A 192 -37.31 -7.16 38.35
N GLY A 193 -38.49 -6.77 37.87
CA GLY A 193 -39.65 -6.49 38.70
C GLY A 193 -40.81 -7.42 38.35
N ALA A 194 -41.62 -7.77 39.34
CA ALA A 194 -42.89 -8.46 39.17
C ALA A 194 -43.90 -7.92 40.20
N ARG A 195 -45.21 -8.09 40.00
CA ARG A 195 -46.22 -7.55 40.94
C ARG A 195 -46.26 -8.30 42.27
N ASP A 196 -45.80 -9.54 42.27
CA ASP A 196 -45.75 -10.47 43.41
C ASP A 196 -44.34 -10.56 44.04
N SER A 197 -43.40 -9.73 43.57
CA SER A 197 -42.01 -9.74 44.02
C SER A 197 -41.48 -8.33 44.18
N ARG A 198 -40.48 -8.16 45.06
CA ARG A 198 -39.70 -6.93 45.12
C ARG A 198 -38.87 -6.72 43.85
N LEU A 199 -38.39 -5.49 43.65
CA LEU A 199 -37.43 -5.16 42.61
C LEU A 199 -36.10 -5.88 42.90
N HIS A 200 -35.63 -6.66 41.93
CA HIS A 200 -34.32 -7.28 41.95
C HIS A 200 -33.42 -6.57 40.97
N VAL A 201 -32.32 -6.00 41.47
CA VAL A 201 -31.31 -5.34 40.67
C VAL A 201 -30.03 -6.16 40.75
N SER A 202 -29.52 -6.57 39.59
CA SER A 202 -28.23 -7.25 39.46
C SER A 202 -27.26 -6.29 38.81
N VAL A 203 -26.12 -6.05 39.46
CA VAL A 203 -25.13 -5.06 39.05
C VAL A 203 -23.81 -5.76 38.75
N ARG A 204 -23.19 -5.43 37.61
CA ARG A 204 -21.80 -5.80 37.32
C ARG A 204 -20.98 -4.56 37.11
N GLY A 205 -19.72 -4.64 37.53
CA GLY A 205 -18.81 -3.52 37.49
C GLY A 205 -17.36 -3.94 37.64
N MET A 206 -16.53 -2.93 37.79
CA MET A 206 -15.11 -3.06 38.12
C MET A 206 -14.78 -2.05 39.24
N PRO A 207 -13.72 -2.28 40.03
CA PRO A 207 -13.26 -1.30 41.00
C PRO A 207 -13.01 0.05 40.33
N TYR A 208 -13.38 1.14 41.00
CA TYR A 208 -12.98 2.48 40.59
C TYR A 208 -11.49 2.71 40.85
N THR A 209 -10.88 3.55 40.02
CA THR A 209 -9.50 4.00 40.14
C THR A 209 -9.34 5.32 39.39
N GLU A 210 -8.45 6.18 39.89
CA GLU A 210 -8.11 7.46 39.23
C GLU A 210 -7.04 7.27 38.14
N ARG A 211 -6.42 6.09 38.04
CA ARG A 211 -5.26 5.86 37.17
C ARG A 211 -5.64 5.56 35.72
N TYR A 212 -6.82 5.00 35.49
CA TYR A 212 -7.33 4.65 34.17
C TYR A 212 -8.85 4.51 34.22
N CYS A 213 -9.51 4.67 33.08
CA CYS A 213 -10.96 4.57 33.00
C CYS A 213 -11.41 3.26 32.33
N PHE A 214 -12.72 3.04 32.32
CA PHE A 214 -13.41 2.00 31.57
C PHE A 214 -13.21 2.19 30.07
N ARG A 215 -12.78 1.13 29.40
CA ARG A 215 -12.66 1.07 27.96
C ARG A 215 -13.67 0.07 27.38
N PRO A 216 -14.40 0.45 26.32
CA PRO A 216 -15.31 -0.47 25.65
C PRO A 216 -14.55 -1.65 25.05
N ARG A 217 -15.25 -2.78 24.90
CA ARG A 217 -14.72 -3.95 24.21
C ARG A 217 -14.33 -3.55 22.78
N GLU A 218 -13.14 -3.97 22.36
CA GLU A 218 -12.67 -3.79 20.99
C GLU A 218 -13.60 -4.52 20.01
N VAL A 219 -14.07 -3.80 19.00
CA VAL A 219 -14.84 -4.34 17.88
C VAL A 219 -13.88 -4.60 16.73
N SER A 220 -13.92 -5.81 16.16
CA SER A 220 -13.09 -6.16 15.01
C SER A 220 -13.40 -5.27 13.81
N ARG A 221 -12.35 -4.84 13.11
CA ARG A 221 -12.48 -4.11 11.86
C ARG A 221 -13.03 -5.02 10.77
N PRO A 222 -13.90 -4.52 9.87
CA PRO A 222 -14.17 -5.24 8.65
C PRO A 222 -12.90 -5.24 7.78
N GLU A 223 -12.73 -6.30 6.99
CA GLU A 223 -11.53 -6.52 6.17
C GLU A 223 -11.91 -6.72 4.70
N ILE A 224 -11.00 -6.37 3.79
CA ILE A 224 -11.11 -6.61 2.34
C ILE A 224 -9.94 -7.50 1.91
N HIS A 225 -10.19 -8.80 1.77
CA HIS A 225 -9.16 -9.78 1.39
C HIS A 225 -8.86 -9.86 -0.11
N GLY A 226 -9.53 -9.05 -0.93
CA GLY A 226 -9.39 -9.03 -2.40
C GLY A 226 -9.03 -7.65 -2.93
N THR A 227 -9.27 -7.44 -4.22
CA THR A 227 -9.16 -6.12 -4.83
C THR A 227 -10.53 -5.55 -5.15
N LEU A 228 -10.64 -4.22 -5.10
CA LEU A 228 -11.80 -3.49 -5.59
C LEU A 228 -11.42 -2.73 -6.86
N PRO A 229 -12.28 -2.75 -7.90
CA PRO A 229 -12.03 -1.98 -9.11
C PRO A 229 -12.15 -0.48 -8.83
N ALA A 230 -11.26 0.27 -9.47
CA ALA A 230 -11.26 1.71 -9.46
C ALA A 230 -10.76 2.24 -10.80
N ARG A 231 -10.94 3.53 -11.02
CA ARG A 231 -10.37 4.23 -12.17
C ARG A 231 -9.44 5.34 -11.72
N ILE A 232 -8.33 5.48 -12.43
CA ILE A 232 -7.43 6.62 -12.24
C ILE A 232 -8.18 7.91 -12.60
N GLU A 233 -8.02 8.95 -11.77
CA GLU A 233 -8.53 10.29 -12.07
C GLU A 233 -7.38 11.28 -12.23
N SER A 234 -7.48 12.14 -13.25
CA SER A 234 -6.75 13.41 -13.32
C SER A 234 -7.65 14.58 -12.91
N ARG A 235 -7.07 15.78 -12.75
CA ARG A 235 -7.83 17.03 -12.51
C ARG A 235 -8.67 17.44 -13.72
N GLU A 236 -8.15 17.15 -14.92
CA GLU A 236 -8.84 17.39 -16.18
C GLU A 236 -9.39 16.07 -16.72
N LYS A 237 -10.60 16.12 -17.26
CA LYS A 237 -11.25 14.93 -17.82
C LYS A 237 -10.59 14.54 -19.15
N ASN A 238 -10.28 13.25 -19.32
CA ASN A 238 -9.58 12.68 -20.47
C ASN A 238 -8.14 13.21 -20.63
N ASP A 239 -7.49 13.57 -19.53
CA ASP A 239 -6.08 13.90 -19.54
C ASP A 239 -5.26 12.70 -20.04
N ILE A 240 -4.29 12.97 -20.92
CA ILE A 240 -3.46 11.93 -21.54
C ILE A 240 -2.62 11.24 -20.46
N TYR A 241 -2.19 11.98 -19.44
CA TYR A 241 -1.47 11.42 -18.31
C TYR A 241 -2.16 11.85 -17.02
N ALA A 242 -2.34 10.91 -16.09
CA ALA A 242 -2.96 11.25 -14.83
C ALA A 242 -2.07 12.18 -14.00
N HIS A 243 -2.68 13.12 -13.29
CA HIS A 243 -1.98 13.99 -12.36
C HIS A 243 -1.38 13.18 -11.20
N LEU A 244 -0.06 13.33 -11.02
CA LEU A 244 0.71 12.71 -9.94
C LEU A 244 1.02 13.75 -8.85
N ASP A 245 1.23 13.30 -7.62
CA ASP A 245 1.86 14.14 -6.60
C ASP A 245 3.39 14.06 -6.63
N ASP A 246 4.04 14.76 -5.70
CA ASP A 246 5.50 14.80 -5.52
C ASP A 246 6.11 13.43 -5.19
N GLN A 247 5.29 12.45 -4.81
CA GLN A 247 5.69 11.07 -4.51
C GLN A 247 5.32 10.08 -5.62
N GLY A 248 4.73 10.55 -6.73
CA GLY A 248 4.29 9.69 -7.83
C GLY A 248 3.10 8.79 -7.50
N ARG A 249 2.23 9.24 -6.58
CA ARG A 249 0.94 8.61 -6.24
C ARG A 249 -0.16 9.10 -7.19
N TYR A 250 -1.24 8.33 -7.28
CA TYR A 250 -2.40 8.64 -8.13
C TYR A 250 -3.64 8.95 -7.30
N ARG A 251 -4.53 9.78 -7.84
CA ARG A 251 -5.93 9.85 -7.40
C ARG A 251 -6.73 8.79 -8.14
N VAL A 252 -7.73 8.25 -7.45
CA VAL A 252 -8.62 7.23 -8.01
C VAL A 252 -10.06 7.52 -7.65
N ARG A 253 -10.98 6.90 -8.39
CA ARG A 253 -12.39 6.78 -8.03
C ARG A 253 -12.74 5.31 -7.93
N LEU A 254 -13.23 4.91 -6.76
CA LEU A 254 -13.70 3.54 -6.53
C LEU A 254 -15.04 3.34 -7.23
N ASP A 255 -15.22 2.22 -7.91
CA ASP A 255 -16.44 1.96 -8.70
C ASP A 255 -17.70 1.85 -7.83
N PHE A 256 -17.54 1.45 -6.56
CA PHE A 256 -18.67 1.35 -5.62
C PHE A 256 -19.02 2.69 -4.96
N ASP A 257 -18.18 3.72 -5.10
CA ASP A 257 -18.45 5.02 -4.51
C ASP A 257 -19.58 5.72 -5.28
N ARG A 258 -20.67 5.97 -4.56
CA ARG A 258 -21.89 6.59 -5.11
C ARG A 258 -21.93 8.09 -4.87
N ASN A 259 -20.97 8.63 -4.12
CA ASN A 259 -20.94 10.04 -3.83
C ASN A 259 -20.49 10.82 -5.07
N ASP A 260 -21.05 12.01 -5.23
CA ASP A 260 -20.56 12.97 -6.19
C ASP A 260 -19.35 13.69 -5.59
N ALA A 261 -18.26 13.71 -6.36
CA ALA A 261 -17.04 14.42 -6.01
C ALA A 261 -16.54 15.18 -7.25
N GLU A 262 -15.81 16.27 -7.01
CA GLU A 262 -15.08 16.97 -8.06
C GLU A 262 -14.06 16.01 -8.70
N GLN A 263 -13.90 16.12 -10.02
CA GLN A 263 -12.97 15.32 -10.81
C GLN A 263 -11.54 15.40 -10.23
N GLY A 264 -10.94 14.24 -9.93
CA GLY A 264 -9.61 14.16 -9.33
C GLY A 264 -9.59 14.25 -7.80
N PHE A 265 -10.76 14.36 -7.16
CA PHE A 265 -10.89 14.49 -5.70
C PHE A 265 -11.82 13.43 -5.09
N ALA A 266 -12.25 12.41 -5.83
CA ALA A 266 -13.15 11.37 -5.32
C ALA A 266 -12.54 10.54 -4.17
N TYR A 267 -11.24 10.30 -4.20
CA TYR A 267 -10.56 9.47 -3.20
C TYR A 267 -9.15 9.95 -2.88
N LEU A 268 -8.47 9.36 -1.89
CA LEU A 268 -7.12 9.75 -1.46
C LEU A 268 -6.01 9.47 -2.50
N TRP A 269 -4.83 10.00 -2.24
CA TRP A 269 -3.60 9.69 -2.98
C TRP A 269 -3.11 8.27 -2.67
N LEU A 270 -3.07 7.41 -3.68
CA LEU A 270 -2.65 6.01 -3.55
C LEU A 270 -1.30 5.74 -4.18
N ARG A 271 -0.45 4.99 -3.46
CA ARG A 271 0.77 4.40 -4.04
C ARG A 271 0.39 3.29 -5.01
N MET A 272 1.18 3.17 -6.07
CA MET A 272 1.11 2.06 -7.01
C MET A 272 2.26 1.09 -6.77
N ALA A 273 1.96 -0.21 -6.68
CA ALA A 273 2.97 -1.25 -6.66
C ALA A 273 3.71 -1.28 -8.01
N LYS A 274 5.05 -1.39 -7.97
CA LYS A 274 5.92 -1.32 -9.15
C LYS A 274 6.74 -2.59 -9.29
N PRO A 275 7.06 -3.04 -10.52
CA PRO A 275 7.94 -4.20 -10.73
C PRO A 275 9.36 -4.01 -10.16
N TYR A 276 9.84 -2.77 -10.12
CA TYR A 276 11.17 -2.42 -9.62
C TYR A 276 11.17 -0.99 -9.04
N ALA A 277 11.79 -0.80 -7.88
CA ALA A 277 11.92 0.49 -7.22
C ALA A 277 13.16 0.53 -6.32
N GLY A 278 13.79 1.69 -6.22
CA GLY A 278 14.92 1.98 -5.34
C GLY A 278 15.06 3.50 -5.13
N GLU A 279 16.20 3.94 -4.59
CA GLU A 279 16.42 5.33 -4.18
C GLU A 279 16.34 6.33 -5.34
N THR A 280 17.09 6.10 -6.42
CA THR A 280 17.16 6.99 -7.60
C THR A 280 16.79 6.28 -8.90
N TYR A 281 16.34 5.02 -8.82
CA TYR A 281 16.04 4.16 -9.95
C TYR A 281 14.75 3.38 -9.73
N GLY A 282 14.14 2.89 -10.82
CA GLY A 282 12.93 2.08 -10.74
C GLY A 282 12.24 1.93 -12.10
N TRP A 283 11.08 1.28 -12.08
CA TRP A 283 10.20 1.11 -13.23
C TRP A 283 8.89 1.86 -12.99
N HIS A 284 8.66 2.94 -13.73
CA HIS A 284 7.42 3.70 -13.65
C HIS A 284 6.91 4.06 -15.05
N THR A 285 5.74 3.54 -15.39
CA THR A 285 5.00 3.85 -16.61
C THR A 285 3.73 4.60 -16.21
N PRO A 286 3.67 5.93 -16.39
CA PRO A 286 2.53 6.73 -15.95
C PRO A 286 1.20 6.20 -16.51
N LEU A 287 0.20 6.08 -15.64
CA LEU A 287 -1.16 5.73 -16.04
C LEU A 287 -1.88 6.98 -16.59
N THR A 288 -2.91 6.74 -17.39
CA THR A 288 -3.73 7.80 -18.00
C THR A 288 -5.05 7.96 -17.25
N ASP A 289 -5.74 9.09 -17.42
CA ASP A 289 -7.09 9.26 -16.87
C ASP A 289 -8.03 8.14 -17.34
N GLY A 290 -8.87 7.64 -16.45
CA GLY A 290 -9.83 6.58 -16.73
C GLY A 290 -9.27 5.15 -16.79
N THR A 291 -7.93 4.96 -16.69
CA THR A 291 -7.30 3.63 -16.63
C THR A 291 -7.91 2.82 -15.50
N GLU A 292 -8.35 1.60 -15.80
CA GLU A 292 -8.87 0.68 -14.78
C GLU A 292 -7.72 0.11 -13.95
N VAL A 293 -7.89 0.14 -12.63
CA VAL A 293 -6.93 -0.38 -11.67
C VAL A 293 -7.61 -1.21 -10.60
N SER A 294 -6.85 -2.14 -10.03
CA SER A 294 -7.27 -2.90 -8.85
C SER A 294 -6.67 -2.27 -7.59
N ILE A 295 -7.53 -1.92 -6.63
CA ILE A 295 -7.15 -1.43 -5.32
C ILE A 295 -7.10 -2.60 -4.36
N ALA A 296 -5.91 -2.88 -3.84
CA ALA A 296 -5.68 -3.86 -2.79
C ALA A 296 -5.54 -3.18 -1.43
N TYR A 297 -5.74 -3.95 -0.36
CA TYR A 297 -5.73 -3.45 1.02
C TYR A 297 -4.65 -4.18 1.81
N SER A 298 -3.74 -3.43 2.44
CA SER A 298 -2.60 -4.00 3.15
C SER A 298 -3.08 -4.78 4.37
N ASN A 299 -2.72 -6.07 4.47
CA ASN A 299 -3.25 -7.00 5.48
C ASN A 299 -4.78 -7.09 5.53
N GLY A 300 -5.48 -6.70 4.46
CA GLY A 300 -6.94 -6.59 4.42
C GLY A 300 -7.51 -5.37 5.15
N ASP A 301 -6.68 -4.49 5.72
CA ASP A 301 -7.14 -3.28 6.41
C ASP A 301 -7.80 -2.31 5.43
N ILE A 302 -9.09 -2.06 5.64
CA ILE A 302 -9.96 -1.18 4.85
C ILE A 302 -9.42 0.24 4.68
N ASP A 303 -8.58 0.71 5.60
CA ASP A 303 -8.03 2.07 5.60
C ASP A 303 -6.60 2.14 5.05
N LEU A 304 -6.02 1.01 4.58
CA LEU A 304 -4.69 0.94 3.96
C LEU A 304 -4.71 0.51 2.48
N PRO A 305 -5.45 1.22 1.61
CA PRO A 305 -5.51 0.93 0.18
C PRO A 305 -4.21 1.28 -0.56
N TYR A 306 -3.93 0.53 -1.62
CA TYR A 306 -2.91 0.85 -2.63
C TYR A 306 -3.31 0.29 -4.00
N ILE A 307 -2.79 0.86 -5.08
CA ILE A 307 -3.00 0.34 -6.42
C ILE A 307 -2.08 -0.87 -6.60
N SER A 308 -2.65 -2.05 -6.80
CA SER A 308 -1.87 -3.26 -7.03
C SER A 308 -1.39 -3.35 -8.48
N HIS A 309 -2.29 -3.17 -9.44
CA HIS A 309 -2.03 -3.39 -10.86
C HIS A 309 -3.05 -2.60 -11.71
N ALA A 310 -2.68 -2.33 -12.97
CA ALA A 310 -3.60 -1.82 -13.98
C ALA A 310 -4.23 -2.99 -14.76
N LEU A 311 -5.46 -2.78 -15.25
CA LEU A 311 -6.24 -3.75 -16.02
C LEU A 311 -6.62 -3.16 -17.36
N HIS A 312 -6.68 -4.00 -18.39
CA HIS A 312 -7.33 -3.66 -19.66
C HIS A 312 -8.84 -3.82 -19.53
N ASP A 313 -9.60 -3.05 -20.31
CA ASP A 313 -11.07 -3.14 -20.33
C ASP A 313 -11.60 -3.08 -21.77
N SER A 314 -12.92 -3.12 -21.94
CA SER A 314 -13.56 -3.10 -23.27
C SER A 314 -13.32 -1.81 -24.07
N ARG A 315 -12.98 -0.70 -23.40
CA ARG A 315 -12.65 0.59 -24.02
C ARG A 315 -11.14 0.74 -24.25
N HIS A 316 -10.34 0.06 -23.43
CA HIS A 316 -8.89 0.06 -23.45
C HIS A 316 -8.37 -1.38 -23.58
N PRO A 317 -8.47 -2.00 -24.76
CA PRO A 317 -8.11 -3.39 -24.96
C PRO A 317 -6.59 -3.61 -24.86
N ASP A 318 -6.20 -4.83 -24.51
CA ASP A 318 -4.80 -5.25 -24.43
C ASP A 318 -4.11 -5.17 -25.81
N PRO A 319 -2.84 -4.72 -25.90
CA PRO A 319 -2.07 -4.76 -27.13
C PRO A 319 -1.83 -6.18 -27.70
N VAL A 320 -1.94 -7.21 -26.85
CA VAL A 320 -1.80 -8.62 -27.24
C VAL A 320 -3.13 -9.34 -27.04
N THR A 321 -3.62 -9.98 -28.10
CA THR A 321 -4.91 -10.64 -28.17
C THR A 321 -4.76 -11.99 -28.87
N ARG A 322 -5.87 -12.71 -29.08
CA ARG A 322 -5.89 -13.98 -29.81
C ARG A 322 -5.19 -13.89 -31.17
N ASP A 323 -5.37 -12.80 -31.88
CA ASP A 323 -4.91 -12.67 -33.27
C ASP A 323 -3.40 -12.44 -33.37
N ASN A 324 -2.72 -12.14 -32.25
CA ASN A 324 -1.28 -11.90 -32.20
C ASN A 324 -0.61 -12.44 -30.91
N HIS A 325 -1.11 -13.58 -30.41
CA HIS A 325 -0.81 -14.18 -29.11
C HIS A 325 0.64 -14.64 -28.89
N THR A 326 1.49 -14.59 -29.92
CA THR A 326 2.94 -14.89 -29.86
C THR A 326 3.79 -13.64 -29.67
N ARG A 327 3.17 -12.46 -29.50
CA ARG A 327 3.87 -11.19 -29.31
C ARG A 327 4.05 -10.83 -27.85
N ASN A 328 5.21 -10.25 -27.55
CA ASN A 328 5.51 -9.54 -26.31
C ASN A 328 5.65 -8.06 -26.65
N VAL A 329 4.83 -7.19 -26.03
CA VAL A 329 4.72 -5.78 -26.42
C VAL A 329 4.78 -4.85 -25.22
N LEU A 330 5.71 -3.91 -25.24
CA LEU A 330 5.63 -2.67 -24.47
C LEU A 330 5.32 -1.54 -25.45
N ARG A 331 4.19 -0.86 -25.24
CA ARG A 331 3.75 0.26 -26.09
C ARG A 331 3.30 1.43 -25.23
N THR A 332 3.84 2.62 -25.48
CA THR A 332 3.43 3.85 -24.79
C THR A 332 2.29 4.56 -25.55
N PRO A 333 1.59 5.54 -24.94
CA PRO A 333 0.55 6.32 -25.61
C PRO A 333 1.02 7.03 -26.88
N ALA A 334 2.26 7.52 -26.90
CA ALA A 334 2.91 8.11 -28.07
C ALA A 334 3.40 7.08 -29.11
N ASN A 335 2.98 5.82 -28.99
CA ASN A 335 3.29 4.73 -29.91
C ASN A 335 4.80 4.35 -29.96
N ASN A 336 5.58 4.68 -28.92
CA ASN A 336 6.92 4.12 -28.73
C ASN A 336 6.79 2.63 -28.36
N LYS A 337 7.57 1.77 -29.00
CA LYS A 337 7.38 0.32 -28.93
C LYS A 337 8.68 -0.43 -28.74
N LEU A 338 8.65 -1.37 -27.82
CA LEU A 338 9.49 -2.57 -27.83
C LEU A 338 8.59 -3.77 -28.10
N ARG A 339 8.81 -4.47 -29.20
CA ARG A 339 8.04 -5.65 -29.61
C ARG A 339 8.98 -6.81 -29.89
N MET A 340 8.64 -7.97 -29.36
CA MET A 340 9.30 -9.24 -29.65
C MET A 340 8.25 -10.23 -30.16
N GLU A 341 8.49 -10.85 -31.29
CA GLU A 341 7.63 -11.86 -31.92
C GLU A 341 8.28 -13.23 -31.78
N ASP A 342 7.56 -14.18 -31.18
CA ASP A 342 8.02 -15.56 -30.95
C ASP A 342 7.36 -16.57 -31.91
N LYS A 343 6.65 -16.11 -32.94
CA LYS A 343 6.12 -16.99 -33.98
C LYS A 343 7.27 -17.73 -34.69
N ARG A 344 7.22 -19.06 -34.62
CA ARG A 344 8.33 -19.92 -35.01
C ARG A 344 8.69 -19.80 -36.50
N GLY A 345 9.95 -19.50 -36.78
CA GLY A 345 10.46 -19.24 -38.14
C GLY A 345 10.24 -17.82 -38.66
N GLU A 346 9.53 -16.99 -37.91
CA GLU A 346 9.23 -15.57 -38.19
C GLU A 346 9.61 -14.66 -37.00
N GLU A 347 10.52 -15.13 -36.15
CA GLU A 347 10.92 -14.44 -34.93
C GLU A 347 11.61 -13.11 -35.26
N HIS A 348 11.25 -12.06 -34.53
CA HIS A 348 11.87 -10.75 -34.71
C HIS A 348 11.72 -9.84 -33.49
N VAL A 349 12.63 -8.88 -33.37
CA VAL A 349 12.58 -7.82 -32.36
C VAL A 349 12.52 -6.47 -33.06
N LYS A 350 11.65 -5.59 -32.57
CA LYS A 350 11.46 -4.22 -33.04
C LYS A 350 11.52 -3.24 -31.88
N LEU A 351 12.41 -2.26 -31.99
CA LEU A 351 12.41 -1.05 -31.17
C LEU A 351 12.08 0.12 -32.08
N ALA A 352 11.00 0.86 -31.81
CA ALA A 352 10.52 1.91 -32.70
C ALA A 352 9.90 3.08 -31.95
N THR A 353 10.00 4.26 -32.56
CA THR A 353 9.27 5.47 -32.16
C THR A 353 8.45 5.99 -33.33
N GLU A 354 7.34 6.66 -33.03
CA GLU A 354 6.52 7.34 -34.03
C GLU A 354 7.22 8.59 -34.56
N TYR A 355 7.98 9.28 -33.71
CA TYR A 355 8.70 10.49 -34.06
C TYR A 355 9.86 10.18 -35.02
N GLY A 356 9.86 10.83 -36.19
CA GLY A 356 10.87 10.62 -37.23
C GLY A 356 10.94 9.19 -37.78
N LYS A 357 9.92 8.35 -37.51
CA LYS A 357 9.83 6.94 -37.91
C LYS A 357 11.10 6.12 -37.67
N THR A 358 11.78 6.41 -36.57
CA THR A 358 13.05 5.77 -36.23
C THR A 358 12.81 4.39 -35.65
N GLN A 359 13.47 3.38 -36.21
CA GLN A 359 13.32 1.99 -35.80
C GLN A 359 14.59 1.16 -35.99
N LEU A 360 14.81 0.23 -35.05
CA LEU A 360 15.75 -0.86 -35.13
C LEU A 360 14.96 -2.18 -35.19
N ASN A 361 15.08 -2.88 -36.30
CA ASN A 361 14.43 -4.17 -36.53
C ASN A 361 15.49 -5.26 -36.65
N SER A 362 15.25 -6.45 -36.10
CA SER A 362 16.15 -7.61 -36.19
C SER A 362 15.34 -8.91 -36.32
N GLY A 363 15.82 -9.89 -37.09
CA GLY A 363 15.16 -11.17 -37.36
C GLY A 363 14.40 -11.18 -38.69
N HIS A 364 13.15 -11.65 -38.66
CA HIS A 364 12.21 -11.64 -39.77
C HIS A 364 11.60 -10.24 -39.98
N LEU A 365 12.05 -9.54 -41.03
CA LEU A 365 11.60 -8.18 -41.31
C LEU A 365 10.31 -8.22 -42.12
N VAL A 366 9.29 -7.52 -41.64
CA VAL A 366 7.98 -7.40 -42.29
C VAL A 366 7.60 -5.94 -42.56
N ASP A 367 6.71 -5.72 -43.52
CA ASP A 367 6.06 -4.42 -43.74
C ASP A 367 4.85 -4.21 -42.81
N ALA A 368 4.07 -3.14 -43.04
CA ALA A 368 2.89 -2.83 -42.24
C ALA A 368 1.73 -3.83 -42.46
N GLN A 369 1.75 -4.58 -43.56
CA GLN A 369 0.80 -5.62 -43.94
C GLN A 369 1.30 -7.02 -43.57
N GLU A 370 2.34 -7.09 -42.73
CA GLU A 370 2.99 -8.32 -42.28
C GLU A 370 3.59 -9.16 -43.42
N GLN A 371 3.84 -8.54 -44.57
CA GLN A 371 4.50 -9.20 -45.69
C GLN A 371 6.02 -9.18 -45.51
N PRO A 372 6.73 -10.26 -45.86
CA PRO A 372 8.16 -10.37 -45.67
C PRO A 372 8.90 -9.34 -46.53
N ARG A 373 9.68 -8.48 -45.88
CA ARG A 373 10.63 -7.54 -46.51
C ARG A 373 12.05 -8.12 -46.58
N GLY A 374 12.40 -9.05 -45.71
CA GLY A 374 13.72 -9.66 -45.68
C GLY A 374 14.03 -10.36 -44.35
N LYS A 375 15.29 -10.78 -44.19
CA LYS A 375 15.83 -11.37 -42.96
C LYS A 375 17.15 -10.67 -42.61
N GLY A 376 17.43 -10.48 -41.33
CA GLY A 376 18.66 -9.81 -40.86
C GLY A 376 18.33 -8.68 -39.89
N PHE A 377 18.92 -7.50 -40.06
CA PHE A 377 18.60 -6.31 -39.27
C PHE A 377 18.47 -5.08 -40.16
N GLU A 378 17.69 -4.10 -39.69
CA GLU A 378 17.50 -2.81 -40.35
C GLU A 378 17.49 -1.70 -39.29
N LEU A 379 18.37 -0.71 -39.45
CA LEU A 379 18.27 0.58 -38.77
C LEU A 379 17.75 1.61 -39.78
N ARG A 380 16.56 2.17 -39.52
CA ARG A 380 15.90 3.15 -40.39
C ARG A 380 15.49 4.38 -39.59
N THR A 381 15.64 5.55 -40.19
CA THR A 381 15.04 6.81 -39.72
C THR A 381 14.63 7.66 -40.92
N ASP A 382 13.55 8.43 -40.80
CA ASP A 382 13.16 9.44 -41.79
C ASP A 382 13.82 10.80 -41.50
N GLU A 383 14.55 10.89 -40.38
CA GLU A 383 15.35 12.04 -39.96
C GLU A 383 16.84 11.84 -40.28
N HIS A 384 17.68 12.78 -39.89
CA HIS A 384 19.13 12.64 -40.03
C HIS A 384 19.70 11.52 -39.14
N GLY A 385 20.39 10.56 -39.77
CA GLY A 385 21.12 9.49 -39.08
C GLY A 385 22.62 9.77 -39.02
N VAL A 386 23.24 9.54 -37.85
CA VAL A 386 24.70 9.62 -37.66
C VAL A 386 25.17 8.40 -36.86
N ILE A 387 26.16 7.67 -37.38
CA ILE A 387 26.90 6.63 -36.64
C ILE A 387 28.26 7.20 -36.25
N ARG A 388 28.52 7.35 -34.95
CA ARG A 388 29.77 7.94 -34.44
C ARG A 388 30.48 6.95 -33.51
N VAL A 389 31.70 6.56 -33.88
CA VAL A 389 32.49 5.57 -33.12
C VAL A 389 33.92 6.05 -32.92
N ALA A 390 34.27 6.45 -31.70
CA ALA A 390 35.58 7.04 -31.39
C ALA A 390 36.75 6.04 -31.44
N LYS A 391 36.48 4.75 -31.22
CA LYS A 391 37.50 3.69 -31.21
C LYS A 391 37.59 2.91 -32.53
N GLY A 392 36.92 3.41 -33.59
CA GLY A 392 36.83 2.75 -34.90
C GLY A 392 35.51 2.02 -35.11
N LEU A 393 35.00 2.06 -36.35
CA LEU A 393 33.80 1.34 -36.79
C LEU A 393 34.24 0.24 -37.77
N PHE A 394 33.97 -1.02 -37.43
CA PHE A 394 34.23 -2.15 -38.30
C PHE A 394 32.92 -2.61 -38.96
N VAL A 395 32.86 -2.51 -40.28
CA VAL A 395 31.76 -3.03 -41.11
C VAL A 395 32.38 -4.00 -42.10
N THR A 396 31.95 -5.26 -42.04
CA THR A 396 32.47 -6.31 -42.92
C THR A 396 31.33 -7.16 -43.46
N ALA A 397 31.56 -7.77 -44.62
CA ALA A 397 30.73 -8.84 -45.18
C ALA A 397 31.35 -10.24 -44.92
N ASP A 398 32.48 -10.31 -44.23
CA ASP A 398 33.15 -11.56 -43.87
C ASP A 398 32.29 -12.36 -42.90
N GLY A 399 31.91 -13.57 -43.30
CA GLY A 399 31.07 -14.44 -42.48
C GLY A 399 31.83 -15.01 -41.28
N GLN A 400 31.43 -14.63 -40.06
CA GLN A 400 31.84 -15.31 -38.82
C GLN A 400 30.78 -16.32 -38.39
N GLN A 401 30.84 -17.54 -38.93
CA GLN A 401 29.92 -18.63 -38.59
C GLN A 401 29.96 -18.89 -37.07
N LYS A 402 28.78 -18.89 -36.43
CA LYS A 402 28.59 -19.09 -34.98
C LYS A 402 29.37 -18.10 -34.08
N ALA A 403 29.69 -16.90 -34.60
CA ALA A 403 30.49 -15.90 -33.90
C ALA A 403 31.84 -16.46 -33.39
N ALA A 404 32.45 -17.39 -34.14
CA ALA A 404 33.76 -17.93 -33.81
C ALA A 404 34.86 -16.88 -34.08
N GLY A 405 35.62 -16.51 -33.06
CA GLY A 405 36.69 -15.51 -33.12
C GLY A 405 36.39 -14.27 -32.27
N GLY A 406 37.21 -13.22 -32.43
CA GLY A 406 36.98 -11.93 -31.79
C GLY A 406 36.02 -11.05 -32.59
N VAL A 407 35.26 -10.19 -31.89
CA VAL A 407 34.29 -9.26 -32.52
C VAL A 407 34.94 -8.29 -33.53
N LEU A 408 36.23 -8.01 -33.37
CA LEU A 408 37.03 -7.13 -34.24
C LEU A 408 38.14 -7.90 -34.98
N ASP A 409 38.00 -9.22 -35.18
CA ASP A 409 38.98 -9.97 -35.98
C ASP A 409 38.96 -9.49 -37.44
N MET A 410 40.11 -9.03 -37.90
CA MET A 410 40.34 -8.53 -39.27
C MET A 410 41.31 -9.43 -40.04
N SER A 411 41.60 -10.64 -39.57
CA SER A 411 42.58 -11.54 -40.20
C SER A 411 42.25 -11.87 -41.67
N THR A 412 40.97 -11.93 -42.04
CA THR A 412 40.52 -12.08 -43.44
C THR A 412 40.77 -10.81 -44.24
N ALA A 413 40.26 -9.66 -43.77
CA ALA A 413 40.45 -8.36 -44.42
C ALA A 413 41.94 -8.01 -44.61
N LEU A 414 42.79 -8.25 -43.60
CA LEU A 414 44.23 -8.02 -43.69
C LEU A 414 44.89 -8.91 -44.75
N ARG A 415 44.48 -10.18 -44.86
CA ARG A 415 44.98 -11.09 -45.91
C ARG A 415 44.54 -10.65 -47.31
N GLU A 416 43.31 -10.18 -47.48
CA GLU A 416 42.84 -9.65 -48.77
C GLU A 416 43.60 -8.39 -49.17
N ILE A 417 43.86 -7.48 -48.21
CA ILE A 417 44.69 -6.29 -48.44
C ILE A 417 46.10 -6.70 -48.91
N ASP A 418 46.74 -7.67 -48.25
CA ASP A 418 48.06 -8.16 -48.65
C ASP A 418 48.07 -8.73 -50.08
N VAL A 419 47.01 -9.45 -50.48
CA VAL A 419 46.88 -9.98 -51.84
C VAL A 419 46.71 -8.86 -52.86
N CYS A 420 45.84 -7.88 -52.59
CA CYS A 420 45.66 -6.71 -53.46
C CYS A 420 46.95 -5.91 -53.62
N LEU A 421 47.72 -5.71 -52.55
CA LEU A 421 49.01 -5.01 -52.60
C LEU A 421 50.01 -5.71 -53.54
N ARG A 422 50.10 -7.05 -53.49
CA ARG A 422 50.98 -7.80 -54.41
C ARG A 422 50.53 -7.70 -55.86
N GLN A 423 49.22 -7.70 -56.12
CA GLN A 423 48.69 -7.53 -57.47
C GLN A 423 48.98 -6.13 -58.03
N LEU A 424 48.89 -5.09 -57.20
CA LEU A 424 49.25 -3.72 -57.60
C LEU A 424 50.73 -3.62 -57.98
N GLN A 425 51.63 -4.25 -57.22
CA GLN A 425 53.06 -4.29 -57.55
C GLN A 425 53.34 -4.99 -58.88
N GLN A 426 52.65 -6.10 -59.17
CA GLN A 426 52.79 -6.80 -60.45
C GLN A 426 52.28 -5.95 -61.63
N LEU A 427 51.18 -5.22 -61.44
CA LEU A 427 50.66 -4.29 -62.45
C LEU A 427 51.61 -3.11 -62.70
N GLU A 428 52.25 -2.59 -61.65
CA GLU A 428 53.25 -1.52 -61.77
C GLU A 428 54.47 -1.99 -62.57
N MET A 429 55.03 -3.16 -62.26
CA MET A 429 56.13 -3.74 -63.05
C MET A 429 55.75 -3.97 -64.51
N ALA A 430 54.54 -4.45 -64.77
CA ALA A 430 54.05 -4.64 -66.12
C ALA A 430 53.89 -3.30 -66.87
N ALA A 431 53.47 -2.24 -66.17
CA ALA A 431 53.34 -0.89 -66.74
C ALA A 431 54.70 -0.25 -67.05
N GLU A 432 55.69 -0.39 -66.16
CA GLU A 432 57.07 0.05 -66.40
C GLU A 432 57.68 -0.70 -67.58
N GLN A 433 57.50 -2.02 -67.63
CA GLN A 433 57.99 -2.84 -68.73
C GLN A 433 57.31 -2.45 -70.06
N ALA A 434 56.01 -2.11 -70.03
CA ALA A 434 55.31 -1.60 -71.20
C ALA A 434 55.80 -0.20 -71.64
N GLN A 435 56.15 0.69 -70.70
CA GLN A 435 56.78 1.99 -71.02
C GLN A 435 58.18 1.81 -71.60
N ALA A 436 58.97 0.90 -71.04
CA ALA A 436 60.30 0.56 -71.57
C ALA A 436 60.19 -0.03 -72.99
N LEU A 437 59.23 -0.93 -73.24
CA LEU A 437 58.98 -1.49 -74.56
C LEU A 437 58.57 -0.41 -75.57
N LYS A 438 57.74 0.57 -75.15
CA LYS A 438 57.34 1.70 -75.98
C LYS A 438 58.54 2.58 -76.34
N ALA A 439 59.40 2.91 -75.37
CA ALA A 439 60.61 3.68 -75.61
C ALA A 439 61.58 2.96 -76.57
N ASP A 440 61.67 1.63 -76.47
CA ASP A 440 62.50 0.80 -77.36
C ASP A 440 61.93 0.76 -78.79
N ILE A 441 60.60 0.67 -78.94
CA ILE A 441 59.91 0.81 -80.24
C ILE A 441 60.14 2.20 -80.84
N ASP A 442 60.01 3.28 -80.05
CA ASP A 442 60.25 4.65 -80.51
C ASP A 442 61.72 4.84 -80.96
N SER A 443 62.67 4.23 -80.25
CA SER A 443 64.09 4.23 -80.64
C SER A 443 64.36 3.45 -81.93
N GLN A 444 63.70 2.29 -82.12
CA GLN A 444 63.78 1.54 -83.38
C GLN A 444 63.19 2.31 -84.55
N ILE A 445 62.07 3.02 -84.36
CA ILE A 445 61.49 3.91 -85.37
C ILE A 445 62.50 5.00 -85.78
N GLN A 446 63.12 5.68 -84.80
CA GLN A 446 64.18 6.67 -85.08
C GLN A 446 65.40 6.06 -85.79
N MET A 447 65.81 4.84 -85.44
CA MET A 447 66.92 4.16 -86.12
C MET A 447 66.59 3.87 -87.59
N PHE A 448 65.35 3.48 -87.90
CA PHE A 448 64.90 3.25 -89.27
C PHE A 448 64.78 4.54 -90.08
N GLU A 449 64.35 5.64 -89.46
CA GLU A 449 64.30 6.96 -90.10
C GLU A 449 65.68 7.53 -90.44
N GLN A 450 66.75 7.14 -89.74
CA GLN A 450 68.13 7.56 -90.03
C GLN A 450 68.87 6.69 -91.06
N ARG A 451 68.29 5.55 -91.47
CA ARG A 451 68.90 4.62 -92.45
C ARG A 451 68.27 4.66 -93.85
N LEU A 452 67.28 5.54 -94.04
CA LEU A 452 66.76 5.98 -95.34
C LEU A 452 67.36 7.35 -95.68
#